data_AF-A0A3P7YX56-F1
#
_entry.id   AF-A0A3P7YX56-F1
#
_cell.length_a   1.000
_cell.length_b   1.000
_cell.length_c   1.000
_cell.angle_alpha   90.00
_cell.angle_beta   90.00
_cell.angle_gamma   90.00
#
_symmetry.space_group_name_H-M   'P 1'
#
loop_
_entity.id
_entity.type
_entity.pdbx_description
1 polymer ?
#
loop_
_entity_poly.entity_id
_entity_poly.type
_entity_poly.pdbx_seq_one_letter_code
_entity_poly.pdbx_strand_id
1 'polypeptide(L)'
;MYGVETCRTTTTIIKKVQVFINSCPRKILNIHCLDIISYSVLWERTNQLPAEVKIRKRRWEWIGHTLRISSNCITRQALTWNPKGKRKRGRPKNILRRIIEADMKTMNYNWTELERIAQDRVG
;
A
#
# COMPACT_ATOMS: atom_id res chain seq x y z
N MET A 1 -10.57 5.52 8.97
CA MET A 1 -9.92 6.44 8.00
C MET A 1 -9.33 5.63 6.85
N TYR A 2 -10.02 5.57 5.69
CA TYR A 2 -9.65 4.71 4.54
C TYR A 2 -9.07 5.48 3.33
N GLY A 3 -8.88 6.80 3.45
CA GLY A 3 -8.53 7.67 2.32
C GLY A 3 -7.18 7.37 1.68
N VAL A 4 -6.17 7.00 2.47
CA VAL A 4 -4.79 6.82 1.96
C VAL A 4 -4.61 5.52 1.17
N GLU A 5 -5.41 4.50 1.47
CA GLU A 5 -5.29 3.15 0.88
C GLU A 5 -5.83 3.09 -0.55
N THR A 6 -6.82 3.95 -0.83
CA THR A 6 -7.43 4.10 -2.16
C THR A 6 -6.75 5.15 -3.03
N CYS A 7 -5.83 5.93 -2.46
CA CYS A 7 -5.13 7.00 -3.15
C CYS A 7 -3.95 6.50 -4.01
N ARG A 8 -3.64 7.29 -5.04
CA ARG A 8 -2.57 7.02 -6.00
C ARG A 8 -1.20 7.08 -5.32
N THR A 9 -0.64 5.91 -4.98
CA THR A 9 0.74 5.82 -4.50
C THR A 9 1.70 5.86 -5.68
N THR A 10 2.05 7.06 -6.14
CA THR A 10 3.14 7.22 -7.10
C THR A 10 4.48 7.02 -6.38
N THR A 11 5.47 6.50 -7.10
CA THR A 11 6.85 6.37 -6.60
C THR A 11 7.37 7.70 -6.06
N THR A 12 6.98 8.83 -6.66
CA THR A 12 7.31 10.18 -6.17
C THR A 12 6.70 10.50 -4.81
N ILE A 13 5.42 10.18 -4.58
CA ILE A 13 4.76 10.42 -3.29
C ILE A 13 5.38 9.51 -2.23
N ILE A 14 5.60 8.23 -2.55
CA ILE A 14 6.26 7.27 -1.64
C ILE A 14 7.66 7.78 -1.26
N LYS A 15 8.45 8.25 -2.22
CA LYS A 15 9.79 8.82 -1.97
C LYS A 15 9.72 10.04 -1.05
N LYS A 16 8.77 10.97 -1.27
CA LYS A 16 8.58 12.13 -0.38
C LYS A 16 8.22 11.71 1.05
N VAL A 17 7.31 10.76 1.20
CA VAL A 17 6.92 10.19 2.51
C VAL A 17 8.12 9.50 3.17
N GLN A 18 8.93 8.77 2.41
CA GLN A 18 10.12 8.11 2.92
C GLN A 18 11.16 9.11 3.42
N VAL A 19 11.40 10.21 2.69
CA VAL A 19 12.31 11.28 3.12
C VAL A 19 11.82 11.91 4.43
N PHE A 20 10.50 12.18 4.53
CA PHE A 20 9.91 12.70 5.76
C PHE A 20 10.10 11.72 6.94
N ILE A 21 9.78 10.44 6.75
CA ILE A 21 9.93 9.41 7.79
C ILE A 21 11.39 9.27 8.21
N ASN A 22 12.35 9.33 7.28
CA ASN A 22 13.77 9.23 7.58
C ASN A 22 14.32 10.47 8.31
N SER A 23 13.64 11.62 8.23
CA SER A 23 14.11 12.86 8.87
C SER A 23 13.97 12.84 10.40
N CYS A 24 12.93 12.20 10.94
CA CYS A 24 12.69 12.18 12.39
C CYS A 24 13.73 11.34 13.17
N PRO A 25 14.04 10.09 12.77
CA PRO A 25 15.05 9.28 13.45
C PRO A 25 16.45 9.91 13.40
N ARG A 26 16.80 10.60 12.31
CA ARG A 26 18.08 11.33 12.23
C ARG A 26 18.19 12.42 13.29
N LYS A 27 17.10 13.15 13.55
CA LYS A 27 17.05 14.14 14.63
C LYS A 27 17.14 13.51 16.02
N ILE A 28 16.43 12.39 16.23
CA ILE A 28 16.42 11.68 17.53
C ILE A 28 17.79 11.07 17.85
N LEU A 29 18.46 10.50 16.85
CA LEU A 29 19.79 9.89 16.99
C LEU A 29 20.93 10.92 16.91
N ASN A 30 20.61 12.23 16.85
CA ASN A 30 21.55 13.34 16.70
C ASN A 30 22.56 13.15 15.55
N ILE A 31 22.10 12.59 14.42
CA ILE A 31 22.93 12.38 13.23
C ILE A 31 22.94 13.69 12.44
N HIS A 32 24.12 14.29 12.31
CA HIS A 32 24.27 15.54 11.58
C HIS A 32 24.29 15.26 10.07
N CYS A 33 23.92 16.26 9.25
CA CYS A 33 23.91 16.11 7.79
C CYS A 33 25.30 15.77 7.21
N LEU A 34 26.38 16.02 7.96
CA LEU A 34 27.76 15.68 7.61
C LEU A 34 28.06 14.18 7.76
N ASP A 35 27.30 13.46 8.58
CA ASP A 35 27.44 12.02 8.73
C ASP A 35 26.74 11.36 7.54
N ILE A 36 27.51 10.92 6.55
CA ILE A 36 27.03 10.19 5.36
C ILE A 36 26.67 8.75 5.78
N ILE A 37 25.62 8.62 6.60
CA ILE A 37 25.07 7.33 6.98
C ILE A 37 24.07 6.89 5.91
N SER A 38 24.27 5.67 5.41
CA SER A 38 23.37 5.04 4.45
C SER A 38 22.00 4.75 5.10
N TYR A 39 20.95 4.73 4.29
CA TYR A 39 19.59 4.47 4.78
C TYR A 39 19.43 3.06 5.37
N SER A 40 20.19 2.07 4.89
CA SER A 40 20.15 0.70 5.42
C SER A 40 20.59 0.63 6.88
N VAL A 41 21.70 1.29 7.24
CA VAL A 41 22.23 1.32 8.61
C VAL A 41 21.26 2.05 9.56
N LEU A 42 20.61 3.12 9.09
CA LEU A 42 19.59 3.82 9.87
C LEU A 42 18.37 2.92 10.16
N TRP A 43 17.92 2.14 9.18
CA TRP A 43 16.79 1.23 9.33
C TRP A 43 17.10 0.04 10.22
N GLU A 44 18.31 -0.50 10.15
CA GLU A 44 18.79 -1.57 11.03
C GLU A 44 18.79 -1.12 12.50
N ARG A 45 19.34 0.07 12.80
CA ARG A 45 19.34 0.62 14.17
C ARG A 45 17.96 0.91 14.72
N THR A 46 17.00 1.26 13.86
CA THR A 46 15.65 1.64 14.28
C THR A 46 14.64 0.51 14.15
N ASN A 47 15.04 -0.66 13.65
CA ASN A 47 14.16 -1.76 13.27
C ASN A 47 12.96 -1.30 12.40
N GLN A 48 13.18 -0.30 11.53
CA GLN A 48 12.12 0.29 10.71
C GLN A 48 12.02 -0.35 9.32
N LEU A 49 10.79 -0.67 8.92
CA LEU A 49 10.48 -1.05 7.54
C LEU A 49 10.29 0.19 6.64
N PRO A 50 10.64 0.09 5.35
CA PRO A 50 10.36 1.12 4.36
C PRO A 50 8.88 1.50 4.32
N ALA A 51 8.60 2.76 4.04
CA ALA A 51 7.25 3.33 3.98
C ALA A 51 6.38 2.58 2.98
N GLU A 52 6.96 2.17 1.85
CA GLU A 52 6.26 1.38 0.84
C GLU A 52 5.73 0.06 1.39
N VAL A 53 6.55 -0.67 2.14
CA VAL A 53 6.17 -1.95 2.75
C VAL A 53 5.04 -1.75 3.75
N LYS A 54 5.12 -0.70 4.58
CA LYS A 54 4.08 -0.35 5.55
C LYS A 54 2.75 0.02 4.88
N ILE A 55 2.79 0.83 3.82
CA ILE A 55 1.61 1.23 3.05
C ILE A 55 0.98 0.01 2.39
N ARG A 56 1.79 -0.86 1.79
CA ARG A 56 1.33 -2.10 1.15
C ARG A 56 0.68 -3.05 2.16
N LYS A 57 1.28 -3.22 3.34
CA LYS A 57 0.70 -4.03 4.43
C LYS A 57 -0.68 -3.53 4.85
N ARG A 58 -0.83 -2.22 5.12
CA ARG A 58 -2.13 -1.62 5.48
C ARG A 58 -3.17 -1.79 4.39
N ARG A 59 -2.78 -1.59 3.13
CA ARG A 59 -3.65 -1.85 1.98
C ARG A 59 -4.07 -3.32 1.92
N TRP A 60 -3.17 -4.25 2.21
CA TRP A 60 -3.47 -5.68 2.27
C TRP A 60 -4.47 -6.03 3.37
N GLU A 61 -4.28 -5.46 4.56
CA GLU A 61 -5.21 -5.60 5.69
C GLU A 61 -6.60 -5.07 5.32
N TRP A 62 -6.67 -3.93 4.63
CA TRP A 62 -7.94 -3.37 4.14
C TRP A 62 -8.62 -4.23 3.08
N ILE A 63 -7.86 -4.77 2.13
CA ILE A 63 -8.40 -5.68 1.11
C ILE A 63 -8.96 -6.93 1.78
N GLY A 64 -8.21 -7.54 2.71
CA GLY A 64 -8.68 -8.69 3.49
C GLY A 64 -9.96 -8.38 4.27
N HIS A 65 -10.02 -7.22 4.94
CA HIS A 65 -11.23 -6.79 5.63
C HIS A 65 -12.43 -6.64 4.68
N THR A 66 -12.22 -6.03 3.51
CA THR A 66 -13.28 -5.83 2.50
C THR A 66 -13.76 -7.16 1.90
N LEU A 67 -12.85 -8.10 1.66
CA LEU A 67 -13.16 -9.44 1.15
C LEU A 67 -13.91 -10.30 2.17
N ARG A 68 -13.73 -10.06 3.48
CA ARG A 68 -14.49 -10.74 4.56
C ARG A 68 -15.93 -10.25 4.69
N ILE A 69 -16.24 -9.05 4.21
CA ILE A 69 -17.62 -8.54 4.21
C ILE A 69 -18.47 -9.33 3.21
N SER A 70 -19.79 -9.40 3.42
CA SER A 70 -20.74 -10.06 2.53
C SER A 70 -20.54 -9.68 1.05
N SER A 71 -20.69 -10.64 0.14
CA SER A 71 -20.60 -10.46 -1.32
C SER A 71 -21.53 -9.37 -1.86
N ASN A 72 -22.68 -9.16 -1.21
CA ASN A 72 -23.68 -8.16 -1.59
C ASN A 72 -23.30 -6.72 -1.20
N CYS A 73 -22.23 -6.52 -0.44
CA CYS A 73 -21.83 -5.18 -0.02
C CYS A 73 -21.22 -4.39 -1.18
N ILE A 74 -21.66 -3.14 -1.34
CA ILE A 74 -21.21 -2.23 -2.40
C ILE A 74 -19.69 -2.05 -2.37
N THR A 75 -19.06 -2.05 -1.19
CA THR A 75 -17.61 -1.90 -1.05
C THR A 75 -16.83 -3.10 -1.63
N ARG A 76 -17.32 -4.32 -1.43
CA ARG A 76 -16.73 -5.54 -2.00
C ARG A 76 -16.94 -5.60 -3.52
N GLN A 77 -18.12 -5.25 -4.00
CA GLN A 77 -18.39 -5.16 -5.44
C GLN A 77 -17.51 -4.10 -6.12
N ALA A 78 -17.31 -2.95 -5.48
CA ALA A 78 -16.46 -1.87 -5.99
C ALA A 78 -14.98 -2.26 -6.11
N LEU A 79 -14.50 -3.22 -5.31
CA LEU A 79 -13.13 -3.73 -5.37
C LEU A 79 -12.84 -4.44 -6.70
N THR A 80 -13.80 -5.26 -7.16
CA THR A 80 -13.68 -6.07 -8.39
C THR A 80 -14.28 -5.39 -9.62
N TRP A 81 -15.05 -4.31 -9.43
CA TRP A 81 -15.79 -3.62 -10.48
C TRP A 81 -14.87 -3.07 -11.58
N ASN A 82 -15.15 -3.46 -12.83
CA ASN A 82 -14.53 -2.90 -14.02
C ASN A 82 -15.57 -2.09 -14.81
N PRO A 83 -15.53 -0.74 -14.78
CA PRO A 83 -16.53 0.06 -15.47
C PRO A 83 -16.40 -0.12 -16.99
N LYS A 84 -17.46 -0.62 -17.63
CA LYS A 84 -17.58 -0.77 -19.08
C LYS A 84 -17.80 0.62 -19.70
N GLY A 85 -16.96 1.02 -20.66
CA GLY A 85 -17.12 2.28 -21.41
C GLY A 85 -15.81 3.06 -21.64
N LYS A 86 -15.87 4.05 -22.54
CA LYS A 86 -14.74 4.95 -22.83
C LYS A 86 -14.58 5.96 -21.69
N ARG A 87 -13.35 6.13 -21.20
CA ARG A 87 -13.02 7.10 -20.14
C ARG A 87 -12.96 8.52 -20.73
N LYS A 88 -13.47 9.53 -19.99
CA LYS A 88 -13.28 10.94 -20.35
C LYS A 88 -11.78 11.32 -20.32
N ARG A 89 -11.35 12.14 -21.28
CA ARG A 89 -9.99 12.72 -21.33
C ARG A 89 -9.74 13.50 -20.03
N GLY A 90 -8.58 13.31 -19.41
CA GLY A 90 -8.20 13.96 -18.14
C GLY A 90 -8.43 13.12 -16.87
N ARG A 91 -9.23 12.05 -16.90
CA ARG A 91 -9.39 11.17 -15.73
C ARG A 91 -8.11 10.32 -15.50
N PRO A 92 -7.59 10.20 -14.26
CA PRO A 92 -6.38 9.43 -13.98
C PRO A 92 -6.46 7.98 -14.50
N LYS A 93 -5.39 7.51 -15.15
CA LYS A 93 -5.30 6.18 -15.79
C LYS A 93 -5.28 4.98 -14.81
N ASN A 94 -5.04 5.21 -13.52
CA ASN A 94 -4.83 4.15 -12.53
C ASN A 94 -6.04 4.08 -11.60
N ILE A 95 -6.85 3.04 -11.75
CA ILE A 95 -7.93 2.69 -10.83
C ILE A 95 -7.34 1.92 -9.65
N LEU A 96 -7.97 2.00 -8.47
CA LEU A 96 -7.70 1.17 -7.29
C LEU A 96 -7.36 -0.29 -7.66
N ARG A 97 -8.19 -0.91 -8.51
CA ARG A 97 -7.97 -2.27 -9.04
C ARG A 97 -6.59 -2.49 -9.68
N ARG A 98 -6.06 -1.55 -10.47
CA ARG A 98 -4.73 -1.70 -11.10
C ARG A 98 -3.59 -1.61 -10.09
N ILE A 99 -3.78 -0.82 -9.03
CA ILE A 99 -2.80 -0.72 -7.94
C ILE A 99 -2.77 -2.05 -7.17
N ILE A 100 -3.95 -2.58 -6.86
CA ILE A 100 -4.08 -3.88 -6.19
C ILE A 100 -3.50 -5.01 -7.06
N GLU A 101 -3.82 -5.04 -8.35
CA GLU A 101 -3.27 -6.04 -9.29
C GLU A 101 -1.73 -5.96 -9.38
N ALA A 102 -1.15 -4.75 -9.35
CA ALA A 102 0.31 -4.58 -9.34
C ALA A 102 0.93 -5.10 -8.03
N ASP A 103 0.34 -4.73 -6.90
CA ASP A 103 0.73 -5.19 -5.57
C ASP A 103 0.63 -6.73 -5.45
N MET A 104 -0.44 -7.33 -5.96
CA MET A 104 -0.63 -8.79 -6.04
C MET A 104 0.44 -9.47 -6.89
N LYS A 105 0.76 -8.90 -8.06
CA LYS A 105 1.86 -9.42 -8.90
C LYS A 105 3.19 -9.40 -8.17
N THR A 106 3.48 -8.38 -7.35
CA THR A 106 4.73 -8.35 -6.57
C THR A 106 4.81 -9.43 -5.50
N MET A 107 3.67 -9.90 -5.00
CA MET A 107 3.61 -10.96 -3.99
C MET A 107 3.30 -12.35 -4.56
N ASN A 108 3.16 -12.45 -5.89
CA ASN A 108 2.85 -13.69 -6.60
C ASN A 108 1.53 -14.36 -6.15
N TYR A 109 0.50 -13.55 -5.85
CA TYR A 109 -0.84 -14.07 -5.50
C TYR A 109 -1.86 -13.79 -6.61
N ASN A 110 -2.82 -14.70 -6.77
CA ASN A 110 -4.01 -14.50 -7.61
C ASN A 110 -5.23 -14.08 -6.76
N TRP A 111 -6.31 -13.63 -7.43
CA TRP A 111 -7.52 -13.15 -6.73
C TRP A 111 -8.23 -14.26 -5.96
N THR A 112 -8.21 -15.49 -6.49
CA THR A 112 -8.84 -16.68 -5.90
C THR A 112 -8.14 -17.13 -4.60
N GLU A 113 -6.82 -17.11 -4.57
CA GLU A 113 -5.98 -17.38 -3.39
C GLU A 113 -6.16 -16.29 -2.35
N LEU A 114 -6.21 -15.03 -2.78
CA LEU A 114 -6.43 -13.91 -1.88
C LEU A 114 -7.78 -14.00 -1.19
N GLU A 115 -8.83 -14.36 -1.92
CA GLU A 115 -10.17 -14.58 -1.37
C GLU A 115 -10.18 -15.76 -0.39
N ARG A 116 -9.46 -16.84 -0.69
CA ARG A 116 -9.29 -17.99 0.21
C ARG A 116 -8.57 -17.60 1.51
N ILE A 117 -7.41 -16.94 1.40
CA ILE A 117 -6.62 -16.46 2.55
C ILE A 117 -7.41 -15.46 3.40
N ALA A 118 -8.22 -14.61 2.78
CA ALA A 118 -9.05 -13.66 3.51
C ALA A 118 -10.16 -14.36 4.31
N GLN A 119 -10.70 -15.48 3.81
CA GLN A 119 -11.76 -16.25 4.45
C GLN A 119 -11.26 -17.30 5.45
N ASP A 120 -10.05 -17.82 5.28
CA ASP A 120 -9.43 -18.77 6.19
C ASP A 120 -9.35 -18.15 7.60
N ARG A 121 -10.23 -18.63 8.49
CA ARG A 121 -10.23 -18.32 9.92
C ARG A 121 -9.07 -19.08 10.56
N VAL A 122 -7.85 -18.57 10.46
CA VAL A 122 -6.81 -18.98 11.41
C VAL A 122 -7.09 -18.23 12.71
N GLY A 123 -7.95 -18.82 13.52
CA GLY A 123 -8.27 -18.46 14.90
C GLY A 123 -8.24 -19.72 15.73
#